data_AF-A0A932U2X9-F1
#
_entry.id   AF-A0A932U2X9-F1
#
_cell.length_a   1.000
_cell.length_b   1.000
_cell.length_c   1.000
_cell.angle_alpha   90.00
_cell.angle_beta   90.00
_cell.angle_gamma   90.00
#
_symmetry.space_group_name_H-M   'P 1'
#
loop_
_entity.id
_entity.type
_entity.pdbx_description
1 polymer ?
#
loop_
_entity_poly.entity_id
_entity_poly.type
_entity_poly.pdbx_seq_one_letter_code
_entity_poly.pdbx_strand_id
1 'polypeptide(L)'
;MLQIYSTLTRQTQPFIPLEEGKVRMYVCGPTVYAEAHIGHAMSAIVFDMVRRYLQFQGYKVTYVTNFTDVDDKIIVRANDLGRDPFELANFYAEKYLEHLVDLNVMPADEYPRVTNEIANIIRVISDLGEAGYAYESDGSVYFRVDRDDDYGKLSRRTREAAVTGTRVESDERKENVADFALWKAAKAGEPSWPSPWGDGRPGWHIECSAMCLSQLGETIDIHGGGNDLIFPHHENEIAQSESLTGKPFANVWMHHGMLQLAGEKMSKSLGNLVTIDEYLRGHSPDALRLLIFSGHYRKPV
;
A
#
# COMPACT_ATOMS: atom_id res chain seq x y z
N MET A 1 -22.17 -19.31 -3.60
CA MET A 1 -21.52 -18.25 -4.40
C MET A 1 -20.88 -17.28 -3.43
N LEU A 2 -19.56 -17.08 -3.54
CA LEU A 2 -18.82 -16.16 -2.68
C LEU A 2 -19.34 -14.73 -2.89
N GLN A 3 -19.54 -13.98 -1.81
CA GLN A 3 -19.84 -12.56 -1.86
C GLN A 3 -18.81 -11.77 -1.06
N ILE A 4 -18.35 -10.66 -1.63
CA ILE A 4 -17.34 -9.81 -1.00
C ILE A 4 -17.86 -8.39 -0.94
N TYR A 5 -17.59 -7.72 0.18
CA TYR A 5 -17.86 -6.29 0.31
C TYR A 5 -16.75 -5.48 -0.35
N SER A 6 -17.11 -4.61 -1.29
CA SER A 6 -16.18 -3.66 -1.90
C SER A 6 -16.30 -2.29 -1.24
N THR A 7 -15.16 -1.74 -0.79
CA THR A 7 -15.06 -0.36 -0.30
C THR A 7 -15.52 0.63 -1.36
N LEU A 8 -15.23 0.38 -2.64
CA LEU A 8 -15.62 1.26 -3.73
C LEU A 8 -17.15 1.36 -3.87
N THR A 9 -17.85 0.23 -3.92
CA THR A 9 -19.31 0.19 -4.14
C THR A 9 -20.14 0.33 -2.86
N ARG A 10 -19.52 0.12 -1.68
CA ARG A 10 -20.16 0.04 -0.37
C ARG A 10 -21.21 -1.08 -0.26
N GLN A 11 -21.09 -2.11 -1.10
CA GLN A 11 -22.04 -3.21 -1.15
C GLN A 11 -21.31 -4.55 -1.07
N THR A 12 -22.00 -5.53 -0.47
CA THR A 12 -21.63 -6.94 -0.58
C THR A 12 -22.23 -7.48 -1.87
N GLN A 13 -21.40 -7.91 -2.80
CA GLN A 13 -21.82 -8.37 -4.12
C GLN A 13 -21.20 -9.74 -4.44
N PRO A 14 -21.81 -10.54 -5.33
CA PRO A 14 -21.20 -11.74 -5.85
C PRO A 14 -19.78 -11.47 -6.36
N PHE A 15 -18.82 -12.28 -5.94
CA PHE A 15 -17.48 -12.23 -6.47
C PHE A 15 -17.44 -12.94 -7.82
N ILE A 16 -17.07 -12.19 -8.86
CA ILE A 16 -16.92 -12.67 -10.23
C ILE A 16 -15.48 -12.35 -10.64
N PRO A 17 -14.64 -13.36 -10.90
CA PRO A 17 -13.26 -13.12 -11.31
C PRO A 17 -13.20 -12.57 -12.74
N LEU A 18 -12.12 -11.85 -13.06
CA LEU A 18 -11.77 -11.40 -14.40
C LEU A 18 -11.57 -12.57 -15.37
N GLU A 19 -11.04 -13.68 -14.86
CA GLU A 19 -10.84 -14.93 -15.59
C GLU A 19 -11.38 -16.10 -14.77
N GLU A 20 -12.24 -16.92 -15.38
CA GLU A 20 -12.90 -18.04 -14.70
C GLU A 20 -11.88 -18.93 -13.97
N GLY A 21 -12.11 -19.15 -12.67
CA GLY A 21 -11.25 -19.98 -11.83
C GLY A 21 -9.91 -19.37 -11.42
N LYS A 22 -9.60 -18.11 -11.78
CA LYS A 22 -8.35 -17.43 -11.38
C LYS A 22 -8.62 -16.14 -10.62
N VAL A 23 -7.73 -15.80 -9.69
CA VAL A 23 -7.82 -14.55 -8.92
C VAL A 23 -6.44 -13.88 -8.84
N ARG A 24 -6.37 -12.62 -9.23
CA ARG A 24 -5.22 -11.72 -9.09
C ARG A 24 -5.46 -10.82 -7.89
N MET A 25 -4.68 -11.02 -6.83
CA MET A 25 -4.83 -10.30 -5.58
C MET A 25 -3.55 -9.51 -5.26
N TYR A 26 -3.69 -8.21 -5.06
CA TYR A 26 -2.62 -7.34 -4.58
C TYR A 26 -2.98 -6.80 -3.19
N VAL A 27 -2.03 -6.82 -2.25
CA VAL A 27 -2.22 -6.22 -0.92
C VAL A 27 -1.00 -5.35 -0.60
N CYS A 28 -1.24 -4.08 -0.28
CA CYS A 28 -0.18 -3.17 0.14
C CYS A 28 0.55 -3.70 1.39
N GLY A 29 1.86 -3.91 1.25
CA GLY A 29 2.72 -4.41 2.32
C GLY A 29 3.35 -3.30 3.16
N PRO A 30 4.26 -3.65 4.08
CA PRO A 30 4.79 -2.70 5.05
C PRO A 30 5.94 -1.85 4.49
N THR A 31 6.11 -0.66 5.06
CA THR A 31 7.37 0.09 4.98
C THR A 31 8.37 -0.52 5.96
N VAL A 32 9.50 -1.01 5.46
CA VAL A 32 10.47 -1.82 6.25
C VAL A 32 11.53 -0.97 6.93
N TYR A 33 11.11 -0.01 7.76
CA TYR A 33 12.03 0.89 8.48
C TYR A 33 12.24 0.52 9.95
N ALA A 34 11.40 -0.36 10.50
CA ALA A 34 11.40 -0.76 11.91
C ALA A 34 10.76 -2.14 12.09
N GLU A 35 10.80 -2.66 13.30
CA GLU A 35 10.11 -3.90 13.68
C GLU A 35 8.61 -3.80 13.37
N ALA A 36 8.07 -4.86 12.76
CA ALA A 36 6.66 -4.92 12.46
C ALA A 36 5.83 -5.08 13.74
N HIS A 37 4.63 -4.48 13.74
CA HIS A 37 3.70 -4.51 14.86
C HIS A 37 2.49 -5.38 14.58
N ILE A 38 1.71 -5.68 15.63
CA ILE A 38 0.54 -6.56 15.51
C ILE A 38 -0.52 -6.04 14.53
N GLY A 39 -0.57 -4.73 14.25
CA GLY A 39 -1.34 -4.18 13.12
C GLY A 39 -0.90 -4.70 11.74
N HIS A 40 0.41 -4.85 11.48
CA HIS A 40 0.89 -5.49 10.25
C HIS A 40 0.56 -6.99 10.23
N ALA A 41 0.63 -7.65 11.38
CA ALA A 41 0.19 -9.04 11.52
C ALA A 41 -1.30 -9.20 11.20
N MET A 42 -2.15 -8.26 11.64
CA MET A 42 -3.58 -8.26 11.30
C MET A 42 -3.81 -8.25 9.80
N SER A 43 -3.15 -7.34 9.07
CA SER A 43 -3.26 -7.29 7.61
C SER A 43 -2.87 -8.64 6.99
N ALA A 44 -1.68 -9.15 7.33
CA ALA A 44 -1.18 -10.41 6.78
C ALA A 44 -2.11 -11.60 7.09
N ILE A 45 -2.61 -11.72 8.32
CA ILE A 45 -3.50 -12.80 8.75
C ILE A 45 -4.87 -12.71 8.06
N VAL A 46 -5.42 -11.50 7.91
CA VAL A 46 -6.71 -11.30 7.22
C VAL A 46 -6.59 -11.69 5.75
N PHE A 47 -5.55 -11.26 5.05
CA PHE A 47 -5.40 -11.58 3.63
C PHE A 47 -4.91 -13.02 3.39
N ASP A 48 -4.19 -13.63 4.34
CA ASP A 48 -3.95 -15.08 4.38
C ASP A 48 -5.26 -15.86 4.47
N MET A 49 -6.19 -15.46 5.35
CA MET A 49 -7.52 -16.06 5.44
C MET A 49 -8.29 -15.93 4.12
N VAL A 50 -8.29 -14.74 3.50
CA VAL A 50 -8.94 -14.51 2.19
C VAL A 50 -8.36 -15.43 1.12
N ARG A 51 -7.02 -15.48 1.00
CA ARG A 51 -6.33 -16.35 0.03
C ARG A 51 -6.68 -17.82 0.25
N ARG A 52 -6.54 -18.31 1.48
CA ARG A 52 -6.82 -19.71 1.83
C ARG A 52 -8.27 -20.08 1.52
N TYR A 53 -9.21 -19.19 1.80
CA TYR A 53 -10.62 -19.44 1.48
C TYR A 53 -10.89 -19.47 -0.03
N LEU A 54 -10.29 -18.57 -0.80
CA LEU A 54 -10.39 -18.59 -2.27
C LEU A 54 -9.80 -19.89 -2.85
N GLN A 55 -8.64 -20.33 -2.37
CA GLN A 55 -8.04 -21.60 -2.77
C GLN A 55 -8.92 -22.79 -2.38
N PHE A 56 -9.51 -22.78 -1.18
CA PHE A 56 -10.48 -23.79 -0.75
C PHE A 56 -11.72 -23.83 -1.65
N GLN A 57 -12.17 -22.70 -2.19
CA GLN A 57 -13.25 -22.63 -3.18
C GLN A 57 -12.83 -23.09 -4.59
N GLY A 58 -11.57 -23.47 -4.80
CA GLY A 58 -11.05 -23.99 -6.06
C GLY A 58 -10.41 -22.94 -6.98
N TYR A 59 -10.26 -21.69 -6.54
CA TYR A 59 -9.58 -20.66 -7.34
C TYR A 59 -8.07 -20.86 -7.34
N LYS A 60 -7.44 -20.65 -8.50
CA LYS A 60 -6.00 -20.41 -8.59
C LYS A 60 -5.73 -18.94 -8.28
N VAL A 61 -5.18 -18.68 -7.10
CA VAL A 61 -4.86 -17.32 -6.64
C VAL A 61 -3.40 -16.99 -6.91
N THR A 62 -3.15 -15.89 -7.63
CA THR A 62 -1.84 -15.21 -7.67
C THR A 62 -1.92 -14.05 -6.69
N TYR A 63 -1.14 -14.12 -5.61
CA TYR A 63 -1.10 -13.15 -4.53
C TYR A 63 0.23 -12.41 -4.50
N VAL A 64 0.19 -11.08 -4.63
CA VAL A 64 1.34 -10.18 -4.60
C VAL A 64 1.22 -9.22 -3.44
N THR A 65 2.31 -9.01 -2.69
CA THR A 65 2.39 -7.98 -1.65
C THR A 65 3.78 -7.37 -1.66
N ASN A 66 3.88 -6.05 -1.68
CA ASN A 66 5.17 -5.38 -1.85
C ASN A 66 5.92 -5.16 -0.52
N PHE A 67 7.19 -4.80 -0.64
CA PHE A 67 7.90 -4.08 0.42
C PHE A 67 8.18 -2.65 -0.04
N THR A 68 7.75 -1.66 0.74
CA THR A 68 8.23 -0.28 0.56
C THR A 68 9.60 -0.18 1.22
N ASP A 69 10.65 -0.33 0.43
CA ASP A 69 12.06 -0.23 0.83
C ASP A 69 12.75 1.07 0.40
N VAL A 70 11.96 2.04 -0.07
CA VAL A 70 12.36 3.44 -0.32
C VAL A 70 11.30 4.35 0.29
N ASP A 71 11.60 5.03 1.40
CA ASP A 71 10.66 5.98 2.05
C ASP A 71 11.41 6.95 2.97
N ASP A 72 10.80 8.11 3.23
CA ASP A 72 11.33 9.13 4.15
C ASP A 72 11.64 8.53 5.54
N LYS A 73 10.79 7.60 6.02
CA LYS A 73 11.00 6.94 7.32
C LYS A 73 12.22 6.02 7.34
N ILE A 74 12.53 5.37 6.21
CA ILE A 74 13.73 4.52 6.10
C ILE A 74 14.98 5.39 6.14
N ILE A 75 15.01 6.46 5.35
CA ILE A 75 16.14 7.40 5.29
C ILE A 75 16.41 8.00 6.68
N VAL A 76 15.37 8.54 7.32
CA VAL A 76 15.49 9.12 8.68
C VAL A 76 16.02 8.07 9.67
N ARG A 77 15.44 6.87 9.67
CA ARG A 77 15.83 5.83 10.62
C ARG A 77 17.23 5.28 10.36
N ALA A 78 17.64 5.17 9.09
CA ALA A 78 18.98 4.76 8.71
C ALA A 78 20.03 5.76 9.18
N ASN A 79 19.76 7.06 9.00
CA ASN A 79 20.60 8.14 9.51
C ASN A 79 20.70 8.11 11.05
N ASP A 80 19.58 7.95 11.76
CA ASP A 80 19.56 7.85 13.23
C ASP A 80 20.42 6.69 13.76
N LEU A 81 20.49 5.59 13.00
CA LEU A 81 21.23 4.38 13.37
C LEU A 81 22.65 4.32 12.80
N GLY A 82 23.04 5.27 11.94
CA GLY A 82 24.31 5.22 11.20
C GLY A 82 24.45 3.97 10.32
N ARG A 83 23.35 3.52 9.71
CA ARG A 83 23.30 2.33 8.82
C ARG A 83 22.97 2.73 7.39
N ASP A 84 23.35 1.90 6.43
CA ASP A 84 22.86 2.03 5.06
C ASP A 84 21.33 1.80 5.01
N PRO A 85 20.55 2.65 4.31
CA PRO A 85 19.10 2.53 4.26
C PRO A 85 18.60 1.25 3.58
N PHE A 86 19.32 0.72 2.59
CA PHE A 86 18.93 -0.51 1.90
C PHE A 86 19.24 -1.74 2.75
N GLU A 87 20.38 -1.76 3.44
CA GLU A 87 20.68 -2.80 4.43
C GLU A 87 19.67 -2.80 5.59
N LEU A 88 19.27 -1.62 6.06
CA LEU A 88 18.23 -1.48 7.09
C LEU A 88 16.89 -2.04 6.59
N ALA A 89 16.48 -1.64 5.39
CA ALA A 89 15.24 -2.09 4.76
C ALA A 89 15.23 -3.61 4.55
N ASN A 90 16.33 -4.17 4.05
CA ASN A 90 16.44 -5.61 3.86
C ASN A 90 16.37 -6.38 5.18
N PHE A 91 17.07 -5.90 6.23
CA PHE A 91 17.02 -6.50 7.55
C PHE A 91 15.59 -6.59 8.11
N TYR A 92 14.81 -5.51 8.02
CA TYR A 92 13.43 -5.52 8.52
C TYR A 92 12.47 -6.28 7.61
N ALA A 93 12.71 -6.34 6.30
CA ALA A 93 11.95 -7.19 5.38
C ALA A 93 12.14 -8.67 5.71
N GLU A 94 13.39 -9.12 5.92
CA GLU A 94 13.70 -10.50 6.32
C GLU A 94 13.06 -10.84 7.66
N LYS A 95 13.18 -9.94 8.66
CA LYS A 95 12.51 -10.11 9.96
C LYS A 95 10.99 -10.24 9.84
N TYR A 96 10.37 -9.43 8.99
CA TYR A 96 8.93 -9.54 8.76
C TYR A 96 8.55 -10.89 8.12
N LEU A 97 9.34 -11.41 7.18
CA LEU A 97 9.11 -12.72 6.59
C LEU A 97 9.24 -13.85 7.63
N GLU A 98 10.20 -13.77 8.55
CA GLU A 98 10.29 -14.69 9.71
C GLU A 98 9.00 -14.64 10.55
N HIS A 99 8.51 -13.44 10.88
CA HIS A 99 7.25 -13.26 11.61
C HIS A 99 6.05 -13.86 10.87
N LEU A 100 5.99 -13.78 9.54
CA LEU A 100 4.90 -14.40 8.77
C LEU A 100 4.90 -15.94 8.93
N VAL A 101 6.09 -16.56 8.96
CA VAL A 101 6.22 -18.00 9.21
C VAL A 101 5.73 -18.35 10.61
N ASP A 102 6.16 -17.60 11.63
CA ASP A 102 5.73 -17.82 13.02
C ASP A 102 4.21 -17.69 13.17
N LEU A 103 3.61 -16.75 12.43
CA LEU A 103 2.16 -16.50 12.40
C LEU A 103 1.38 -17.45 11.48
N ASN A 104 2.02 -18.47 10.88
CA ASN A 104 1.40 -19.41 9.94
C ASN A 104 0.69 -18.70 8.77
N VAL A 105 1.29 -17.63 8.27
CA VAL A 105 0.87 -16.93 7.05
C VAL A 105 1.57 -17.58 5.86
N MET A 106 0.82 -17.94 4.82
CA MET A 106 1.42 -18.49 3.60
C MET A 106 2.26 -17.43 2.89
N PRO A 107 3.45 -17.77 2.37
CA PRO A 107 4.24 -16.83 1.58
C PRO A 107 3.45 -16.37 0.36
N ALA A 108 3.47 -15.06 0.06
CA ALA A 108 2.93 -14.52 -1.18
C ALA A 108 3.65 -15.14 -2.39
N ASP A 109 3.00 -15.11 -3.55
CA ASP A 109 3.59 -15.61 -4.78
C ASP A 109 4.74 -14.69 -5.24
N GLU A 110 4.63 -13.38 -4.99
CA GLU A 110 5.71 -12.40 -5.24
C GLU A 110 5.78 -11.32 -4.15
N TYR A 111 7.00 -10.85 -3.90
CA TYR A 111 7.34 -9.76 -2.96
C TYR A 111 8.11 -8.62 -3.66
N PRO A 112 7.49 -7.88 -4.58
CA PRO A 112 8.19 -6.83 -5.31
C PRO A 112 8.69 -5.74 -4.36
N ARG A 113 9.83 -5.16 -4.72
CA ARG A 113 10.55 -4.14 -3.96
C ARG A 113 10.62 -2.88 -4.79
N VAL A 114 10.48 -1.73 -4.14
CA VAL A 114 10.51 -0.42 -4.81
C VAL A 114 11.85 -0.22 -5.51
N THR A 115 12.95 -0.60 -4.87
CA THR A 115 14.31 -0.50 -5.45
C THR A 115 14.46 -1.26 -6.76
N ASN A 116 13.68 -2.32 -6.98
CA ASN A 116 13.77 -3.18 -8.17
C ASN A 116 12.80 -2.73 -9.28
N GLU A 117 11.94 -1.74 -9.00
CA GLU A 117 10.83 -1.35 -9.86
C GLU A 117 10.96 0.10 -10.34
N ILE A 118 12.09 0.76 -10.05
CA ILE A 118 12.38 2.15 -10.41
C ILE A 118 12.18 2.42 -11.92
N ALA A 119 12.64 1.51 -12.78
CA ALA A 119 12.45 1.68 -14.23
C ALA A 119 10.96 1.67 -14.64
N ASN A 120 10.17 0.80 -14.03
CA ASN A 120 8.72 0.75 -14.25
C ASN A 120 8.02 1.98 -13.70
N ILE A 121 8.44 2.46 -12.52
CA ILE A 121 7.92 3.69 -11.91
C ILE A 121 8.19 4.88 -12.84
N ILE A 122 9.44 5.08 -13.29
CA ILE A 122 9.79 6.18 -14.19
C ILE A 122 8.96 6.12 -15.47
N ARG A 123 8.75 4.93 -16.04
CA ARG A 123 7.88 4.75 -17.21
C ARG A 123 6.45 5.20 -16.93
N VAL A 124 5.83 4.69 -15.86
CA VAL A 124 4.45 5.05 -15.47
C VAL A 124 4.30 6.57 -15.27
N ILE A 125 5.27 7.22 -14.62
CA ILE A 125 5.25 8.67 -14.41
C ILE A 125 5.40 9.43 -15.73
N SER A 126 6.26 8.95 -16.63
CA SER A 126 6.44 9.55 -17.96
C SER A 126 5.16 9.46 -18.78
N ASP A 127 4.53 8.30 -18.81
CA ASP A 127 3.28 8.05 -19.54
C ASP A 127 2.12 8.90 -18.97
N LEU A 128 2.04 9.06 -17.64
CA LEU A 128 1.11 10.00 -16.99
C LEU A 128 1.37 11.46 -17.39
N GLY A 129 2.64 11.83 -17.56
CA GLY A 129 3.03 13.15 -18.05
C GLY A 129 2.57 13.38 -19.49
N GLU A 130 2.81 12.42 -20.39
CA GLU A 130 2.37 12.46 -21.78
C GLU A 130 0.83 12.53 -21.91
N ALA A 131 0.11 11.82 -21.03
CA ALA A 131 -1.34 11.87 -20.95
C ALA A 131 -1.91 13.16 -20.30
N GLY A 132 -1.03 14.03 -19.77
CA GLY A 132 -1.42 15.32 -19.17
C GLY A 132 -1.95 15.22 -17.74
N TYR A 133 -1.72 14.09 -17.06
CA TYR A 133 -2.06 13.86 -15.65
C TYR A 133 -0.91 14.15 -14.69
N ALA A 134 0.31 14.34 -15.19
CA ALA A 134 1.47 14.68 -14.36
C ALA A 134 2.25 15.90 -14.87
N TYR A 135 2.99 16.54 -13.98
CA TYR A 135 3.88 17.65 -14.30
C TYR A 135 5.12 17.70 -13.45
N GLU A 136 6.19 18.17 -14.07
CA GLU A 136 7.45 18.44 -13.42
C GLU A 136 7.46 19.86 -12.84
N SER A 137 8.07 19.99 -11.66
CA SER A 137 8.42 21.25 -11.01
C SER A 137 9.64 21.04 -10.10
N ASP A 138 10.72 21.77 -10.39
CA ASP A 138 12.00 21.74 -9.65
C ASP A 138 12.54 20.31 -9.40
N GLY A 139 12.57 19.48 -10.44
CA GLY A 139 13.06 18.11 -10.44
C GLY A 139 12.12 17.10 -9.74
N SER A 140 10.97 17.56 -9.25
CA SER A 140 9.91 16.70 -8.69
C SER A 140 8.78 16.57 -9.70
N VAL A 141 8.03 15.48 -9.65
CA VAL A 141 6.86 15.27 -10.51
C VAL A 141 5.63 15.07 -9.66
N TYR A 142 4.55 15.76 -9.98
CA TYR A 142 3.29 15.74 -9.25
C TYR A 142 2.16 15.24 -10.15
N PHE A 143 1.20 14.55 -9.55
CA PHE A 143 -0.05 14.17 -10.21
C PHE A 143 -1.06 15.32 -10.09
N ARG A 144 -1.72 15.67 -11.19
CA ARG A 144 -2.79 16.68 -11.28
C ARG A 144 -4.11 16.07 -10.86
N VAL A 145 -4.49 16.26 -9.59
CA VAL A 145 -5.77 15.75 -9.08
C VAL A 145 -6.96 16.34 -9.85
N ASP A 146 -6.85 17.58 -10.31
CA ASP A 146 -7.96 18.24 -11.02
C ASP A 146 -8.29 17.62 -12.39
N ARG A 147 -7.38 16.84 -12.96
CA ARG A 147 -7.58 16.13 -14.24
C ARG A 147 -8.30 14.80 -14.06
N ASP A 148 -8.42 14.29 -12.84
CA ASP A 148 -9.11 13.04 -12.52
C ASP A 148 -10.55 13.30 -12.04
N ASP A 149 -11.50 13.27 -12.98
CA ASP A 149 -12.92 13.60 -12.79
C ASP A 149 -13.63 12.84 -11.66
N ASP A 150 -13.16 11.65 -11.30
CA ASP A 150 -13.75 10.84 -10.23
C ASP A 150 -12.84 10.63 -9.01
N TYR A 151 -11.78 11.43 -8.88
CA TYR A 151 -10.93 11.46 -7.70
C TYR A 151 -11.74 11.62 -6.41
N GLY A 152 -11.54 10.68 -5.47
CA GLY A 152 -12.32 10.60 -4.24
C GLY A 152 -13.42 9.53 -4.28
N LYS A 153 -13.60 8.81 -5.40
CA LYS A 153 -14.63 7.75 -5.52
C LYS A 153 -14.50 6.62 -4.51
N LEU A 154 -13.28 6.27 -4.08
CA LEU A 154 -13.06 5.20 -3.10
C LEU A 154 -13.42 5.68 -1.70
N SER A 155 -12.88 6.81 -1.28
CA SER A 155 -13.01 7.40 0.05
C SER A 155 -14.34 8.12 0.28
N ARG A 156 -15.04 8.49 -0.81
CA ARG A 156 -16.22 9.36 -0.83
C ARG A 156 -15.93 10.78 -0.31
N ARG A 157 -14.66 11.20 -0.36
CA ARG A 157 -14.28 12.59 -0.09
C ARG A 157 -14.44 13.40 -1.37
N THR A 158 -14.96 14.62 -1.24
CA THR A 158 -14.87 15.58 -2.35
C THR A 158 -13.41 16.02 -2.53
N ARG A 159 -13.05 16.48 -3.73
CA ARG A 159 -11.70 17.04 -3.99
C ARG A 159 -11.33 18.13 -2.97
N GLU A 160 -12.29 18.98 -2.59
CA GLU A 160 -12.12 20.03 -1.58
C GLU A 160 -11.87 19.47 -0.18
N ALA A 161 -12.59 18.42 0.23
CA ALA A 161 -12.43 17.79 1.54
C ALA A 161 -11.13 16.98 1.66
N ALA A 162 -10.57 16.53 0.54
CA ALA A 162 -9.26 15.86 0.48
C ALA A 162 -8.12 16.81 0.88
N VAL A 163 -8.29 18.12 0.68
CA VAL A 163 -7.32 19.17 1.04
C VAL A 163 -7.43 19.57 2.52
N THR A 164 -8.65 19.61 3.07
CA THR A 164 -8.91 20.00 4.45
C THR A 164 -8.78 18.80 5.42
N GLY A 165 -7.57 18.40 5.77
CA GLY A 165 -7.36 17.37 6.80
C GLY A 165 -6.03 16.62 6.74
N THR A 166 -5.32 16.74 5.63
CA THR A 166 -3.94 16.32 5.49
C THR A 166 -3.05 17.48 5.94
N ARG A 167 -2.03 17.22 6.77
CA ARG A 167 -0.96 18.18 7.08
C ARG A 167 -0.12 18.41 5.82
N VAL A 168 -0.71 18.99 4.77
CA VAL A 168 0.00 19.36 3.56
C VAL A 168 0.56 20.73 3.84
N GLU A 169 1.86 20.79 4.18
CA GLU A 169 2.60 22.03 4.00
C GLU A 169 2.39 22.47 2.55
N SER A 170 1.97 23.72 2.34
CA SER A 170 1.79 24.29 1.01
C SER A 170 3.13 24.29 0.30
N ASP A 171 3.38 23.26 -0.50
CA ASP A 171 4.53 23.19 -1.37
C ASP A 171 4.23 24.09 -2.57
N GLU A 172 4.91 25.25 -2.64
CA GLU A 172 4.69 26.28 -3.68
C GLU A 172 4.92 25.74 -5.11
N ARG A 173 5.57 24.58 -5.23
CA ARG A 173 5.77 23.86 -6.50
C ARG A 173 4.51 23.22 -7.07
N LYS A 174 3.46 23.07 -6.27
CA LYS A 174 2.21 22.44 -6.70
C LYS A 174 1.27 23.45 -7.35
N GLU A 175 0.74 23.10 -8.52
CA GLU A 175 -0.37 23.80 -9.18
C GLU A 175 -1.64 23.77 -8.29
N ASN A 176 -1.89 22.67 -7.58
CA ASN A 176 -2.99 22.52 -6.62
C ASN A 176 -2.52 21.87 -5.31
N VAL A 177 -3.03 22.32 -4.16
CA VAL A 177 -2.71 21.77 -2.82
C VAL A 177 -3.03 20.27 -2.71
N ALA A 178 -4.04 19.77 -3.46
CA ALA A 178 -4.42 18.37 -3.51
C ALA A 178 -3.40 17.49 -4.26
N ASP A 179 -2.58 18.08 -5.14
CA ASP A 179 -1.62 17.33 -5.95
C ASP A 179 -0.61 16.61 -5.06
N PHE A 180 -0.21 15.42 -5.48
CA PHE A 180 0.70 14.57 -4.72
C PHE A 180 1.91 14.19 -5.57
N ALA A 181 3.06 14.01 -4.89
CA ALA A 181 4.30 13.66 -5.56
C ALA A 181 4.24 12.23 -6.12
N LEU A 182 4.55 12.11 -7.40
CA LEU A 182 4.89 10.88 -8.10
C LEU A 182 6.41 10.62 -8.04
N TRP A 183 7.20 11.69 -8.18
CA TRP A 183 8.66 11.68 -8.06
C TRP A 183 9.11 12.84 -7.18
N LYS A 184 10.05 12.61 -6.27
CA LYS A 184 10.64 13.63 -5.41
C LYS A 184 12.09 13.86 -5.83
N ALA A 185 12.45 15.11 -6.12
CA ALA A 185 13.84 15.49 -6.33
C ALA A 185 14.71 15.07 -5.14
N ALA A 186 15.91 14.57 -5.43
CA ALA A 186 16.83 14.13 -4.39
C ALA A 186 17.29 15.30 -3.52
N LYS A 187 17.34 15.09 -2.20
CA LYS A 187 18.07 15.96 -1.28
C LYS A 187 19.49 15.43 -1.10
N ALA A 188 20.41 16.32 -0.75
CA ALA A 188 21.80 15.95 -0.52
C ALA A 188 21.91 14.83 0.54
N GLY A 189 22.55 13.72 0.16
CA GLY A 189 22.76 12.55 1.04
C GLY A 189 21.59 11.57 1.10
N GLU A 190 20.46 11.83 0.43
CA GLU A 190 19.39 10.83 0.28
C GLU A 190 19.70 9.85 -0.87
N PRO A 191 19.25 8.58 -0.78
CA PRO A 191 19.28 7.67 -1.92
C PRO A 191 18.48 8.23 -3.10
N SER A 192 19.04 8.12 -4.29
CA SER A 192 18.43 8.63 -5.53
C SER A 192 18.75 7.74 -6.72
N TRP A 193 17.93 7.89 -7.76
CA TRP A 193 18.08 7.26 -9.06
C TRP A 193 18.01 8.31 -10.16
N PRO A 194 18.77 8.12 -11.26
CA PRO A 194 18.67 9.00 -12.41
C PRO A 194 17.30 8.84 -13.08
N SER A 195 16.71 9.97 -13.48
CA SER A 195 15.43 10.01 -14.17
C SER A 195 15.41 11.15 -15.21
N PRO A 196 14.41 11.21 -16.11
CA PRO A 196 14.22 12.33 -17.03
C PRO A 196 14.08 13.69 -16.34
N TRP A 197 13.73 13.72 -15.06
CA TRP A 197 13.54 14.93 -14.25
C TRP A 197 14.73 15.22 -13.32
N GLY A 198 15.86 14.54 -13.52
CA GLY A 198 17.02 14.58 -12.64
C GLY A 198 17.01 13.51 -11.57
N ASP A 199 18.01 13.53 -10.70
CA ASP A 199 18.15 12.53 -9.64
C ASP A 199 17.03 12.70 -8.60
N GLY A 200 16.38 11.60 -8.25
CA GLY A 200 15.30 11.62 -7.27
C GLY A 200 14.85 10.23 -6.88
N ARG A 201 13.64 10.14 -6.33
CA ARG A 201 13.07 8.88 -5.84
C ARG A 201 11.54 8.89 -5.97
N PRO A 202 10.89 7.72 -5.98
CA PRO A 202 9.44 7.63 -6.01
C PRO A 202 8.75 8.37 -4.85
N GLY A 203 7.55 8.86 -5.14
CA GLY A 203 6.56 9.16 -4.11
C GLY A 203 5.84 7.89 -3.66
N TRP A 204 5.37 7.87 -2.41
CA TRP A 204 4.81 6.67 -1.77
C TRP A 204 3.74 5.94 -2.59
N HIS A 205 2.87 6.67 -3.29
CA HIS A 205 1.70 6.08 -3.96
C HIS A 205 2.04 5.39 -5.29
N ILE A 206 3.00 5.93 -6.05
CA ILE A 206 3.28 5.46 -7.42
C ILE A 206 3.91 4.06 -7.45
N GLU A 207 4.54 3.68 -6.34
CA GLU A 207 5.19 2.40 -6.13
C GLU A 207 4.20 1.25 -6.34
N CYS A 208 3.09 1.26 -5.59
CA CYS A 208 2.10 0.18 -5.64
C CYS A 208 1.38 0.12 -6.99
N SER A 209 1.04 1.27 -7.59
CA SER A 209 0.50 1.32 -8.96
C SER A 209 1.44 0.66 -9.97
N ALA A 210 2.71 1.07 -10.01
CA ALA A 210 3.68 0.53 -10.97
C ALA A 210 3.97 -0.95 -10.75
N MET A 211 4.14 -1.37 -9.48
CA MET A 211 4.37 -2.78 -9.13
C MET A 211 3.16 -3.65 -9.47
N CYS A 212 1.95 -3.21 -9.13
CA CYS A 212 0.73 -3.97 -9.44
C CYS A 212 0.53 -4.11 -10.96
N LEU A 213 0.72 -3.03 -11.73
CA LEU A 213 0.61 -3.05 -13.19
C LEU A 213 1.64 -4.01 -13.81
N SER A 214 2.88 -4.00 -13.32
CA SER A 214 3.98 -4.87 -13.77
C SER A 214 3.70 -6.35 -13.47
N GLN A 215 3.22 -6.65 -12.26
CA GLN A 215 3.09 -8.02 -11.76
C GLN A 215 1.75 -8.70 -12.14
N LEU A 216 0.66 -7.93 -12.21
CA LEU A 216 -0.72 -8.48 -12.33
C LEU A 216 -1.51 -7.91 -13.51
N GLY A 217 -1.02 -6.85 -14.16
CA GLY A 217 -1.66 -6.19 -15.28
C GLY A 217 -2.56 -5.01 -14.88
N GLU A 218 -3.31 -4.49 -15.85
CA GLU A 218 -4.02 -3.20 -15.76
C GLU A 218 -5.29 -3.23 -14.90
N THR A 219 -5.90 -4.41 -14.74
CA THR A 219 -7.07 -4.63 -13.88
C THR A 219 -6.86 -5.92 -13.10
N ILE A 220 -7.07 -5.85 -11.77
CA ILE A 220 -6.98 -7.00 -10.87
C ILE A 220 -8.32 -7.33 -10.21
N ASP A 221 -8.43 -8.53 -9.64
CA ASP A 221 -9.66 -8.98 -9.00
C ASP A 221 -9.86 -8.33 -7.63
N ILE A 222 -8.82 -8.35 -6.79
CA ILE A 222 -8.87 -7.89 -5.41
C ILE A 222 -7.66 -7.01 -5.11
N HIS A 223 -7.91 -5.77 -4.69
CA HIS A 223 -6.91 -4.90 -4.07
C HIS A 223 -7.22 -4.76 -2.57
N GLY A 224 -6.22 -5.00 -1.72
CA GLY A 224 -6.38 -5.06 -0.27
C GLY A 224 -5.45 -4.16 0.55
N GLY A 225 -5.89 -3.77 1.75
CA GLY A 225 -5.05 -3.15 2.76
C GLY A 225 -5.79 -2.78 4.05
N GLY A 226 -5.14 -2.03 4.93
CA GLY A 226 -5.77 -1.45 6.12
C GLY A 226 -6.75 -0.33 5.77
N ASN A 227 -7.77 -0.09 6.60
CA ASN A 227 -8.75 0.98 6.32
C ASN A 227 -8.14 2.39 6.33
N ASP A 228 -6.95 2.58 6.91
CA ASP A 228 -6.17 3.80 6.86
C ASP A 228 -5.52 4.03 5.50
N LEU A 229 -5.39 2.99 4.67
CA LEU A 229 -4.90 3.11 3.29
C LEU A 229 -5.99 3.54 2.31
N ILE A 230 -7.28 3.53 2.69
CA ILE A 230 -8.40 4.02 1.84
C ILE A 230 -8.07 5.41 1.29
N PHE A 231 -7.55 6.30 2.15
CA PHE A 231 -7.13 7.63 1.76
C PHE A 231 -5.91 8.09 2.59
N PRO A 232 -4.88 8.67 1.95
CA PRO A 232 -4.82 8.98 0.53
C PRO A 232 -4.31 7.83 -0.35
N HIS A 233 -3.77 6.75 0.22
CA HIS A 233 -2.94 5.80 -0.54
C HIS A 233 -3.67 5.11 -1.70
N HIS A 234 -4.70 4.32 -1.41
CA HIS A 234 -5.45 3.57 -2.43
C HIS A 234 -6.25 4.49 -3.37
N GLU A 235 -6.72 5.65 -2.89
CA GLU A 235 -7.34 6.66 -3.76
C GLU A 235 -6.35 7.16 -4.82
N ASN A 236 -5.10 7.43 -4.42
CA ASN A 236 -4.06 7.88 -5.33
C ASN A 236 -3.61 6.79 -6.29
N GLU A 237 -3.60 5.52 -5.86
CA GLU A 237 -3.30 4.39 -6.74
C GLU A 237 -4.35 4.20 -7.84
N ILE A 238 -5.63 4.35 -7.48
CA ILE A 238 -6.74 4.38 -8.44
C ILE A 238 -6.52 5.53 -9.42
N ALA A 239 -6.30 6.75 -8.92
CA ALA A 239 -6.10 7.93 -9.75
C ALA A 239 -4.97 7.74 -10.77
N GLN A 240 -3.82 7.24 -10.33
CA GLN A 240 -2.66 6.97 -11.18
C GLN A 240 -2.94 5.86 -12.20
N SER A 241 -3.45 4.72 -11.76
CA SER A 241 -3.59 3.53 -12.59
C SER A 241 -4.71 3.69 -13.62
N GLU A 242 -5.84 4.25 -13.21
CA GLU A 242 -6.99 4.44 -14.10
C GLU A 242 -6.78 5.61 -15.07
N SER A 243 -6.09 6.69 -14.65
CA SER A 243 -5.72 7.78 -15.56
C SER A 243 -4.72 7.34 -16.63
N LEU A 244 -3.82 6.40 -16.29
CA LEU A 244 -2.88 5.83 -17.25
C LEU A 244 -3.55 4.85 -18.22
N THR A 245 -4.39 3.94 -17.71
CA THR A 245 -4.88 2.79 -18.47
C THR A 245 -6.27 2.98 -19.07
N GLY A 246 -7.06 3.92 -18.55
CA GLY A 246 -8.47 4.09 -18.88
C GLY A 246 -9.36 2.93 -18.44
N LYS A 247 -8.88 2.04 -17.56
CA LYS A 247 -9.58 0.84 -17.08
C LYS A 247 -9.74 0.89 -15.56
N PRO A 248 -10.77 0.23 -14.98
CA PRO A 248 -10.85 0.05 -13.54
C PRO A 248 -9.59 -0.65 -13.02
N PHE A 249 -8.99 -0.14 -11.95
CA PHE A 249 -7.75 -0.71 -11.42
C PHE A 249 -8.00 -2.04 -10.69
N ALA A 250 -9.09 -2.12 -9.92
CA ALA A 250 -9.50 -3.35 -9.25
C ALA A 250 -11.02 -3.49 -9.19
N ASN A 251 -11.52 -4.73 -9.37
CA ASN A 251 -12.95 -5.03 -9.26
C ASN A 251 -13.45 -4.95 -7.81
N VAL A 252 -12.62 -5.39 -6.85
CA VAL A 252 -12.97 -5.41 -5.43
C VAL A 252 -11.89 -4.75 -4.59
N TRP A 253 -12.29 -3.75 -3.81
CA TRP A 253 -11.44 -3.07 -2.84
C TRP A 253 -11.73 -3.57 -1.42
N MET A 254 -10.85 -4.41 -0.85
CA MET A 254 -11.03 -5.00 0.47
C MET A 254 -10.22 -4.25 1.53
N HIS A 255 -10.87 -3.83 2.62
CA HIS A 255 -10.19 -3.13 3.69
C HIS A 255 -10.51 -3.74 5.06
N HIS A 256 -9.47 -4.04 5.85
CA HIS A 256 -9.63 -4.54 7.21
C HIS A 256 -9.74 -3.39 8.23
N GLY A 257 -10.38 -3.66 9.37
CA GLY A 257 -10.45 -2.74 10.50
C GLY A 257 -9.09 -2.59 11.20
N MET A 258 -9.00 -1.70 12.19
CA MET A 258 -7.77 -1.50 12.95
C MET A 258 -7.81 -2.29 14.25
N LEU A 259 -6.66 -2.82 14.68
CA LEU A 259 -6.49 -3.26 16.07
C LEU A 259 -6.46 -2.04 17.01
N GLN A 260 -7.17 -2.15 18.12
CA GLN A 260 -7.24 -1.14 19.18
C GLN A 260 -6.66 -1.69 20.47
N LEU A 261 -5.98 -0.83 21.23
CA LEU A 261 -5.53 -1.13 22.59
C LEU A 261 -6.27 -0.22 23.56
N ALA A 262 -7.04 -0.81 24.48
CA ALA A 262 -7.91 -0.07 25.42
C ALA A 262 -8.89 0.90 24.74
N GLY A 263 -9.35 0.58 23.52
CA GLY A 263 -10.26 1.42 22.74
C GLY A 263 -9.58 2.54 21.95
N GLU A 264 -8.26 2.70 22.07
CA GLU A 264 -7.48 3.65 21.28
C GLU A 264 -6.79 2.98 20.09
N LYS A 265 -6.64 3.72 18.99
CA LYS A 265 -5.86 3.26 17.84
C LYS A 265 -4.40 3.07 18.26
N MET A 266 -3.79 1.95 17.89
CA MET A 266 -2.35 1.79 18.05
C MET A 266 -1.59 2.68 17.05
N SER A 267 -0.65 3.46 17.56
CA SER A 267 0.26 4.26 16.72
C SER A 267 1.58 4.52 17.44
N LYS A 268 2.65 4.67 16.66
CA LYS A 268 3.97 5.03 17.20
C LYS A 268 3.93 6.35 17.98
N SER A 269 3.15 7.34 17.52
CA SER A 269 3.02 8.64 18.18
C SER A 269 2.35 8.58 19.56
N LEU A 270 1.49 7.58 19.79
CA LEU A 270 0.84 7.38 21.09
C LEU A 270 1.67 6.48 22.02
N GLY A 271 2.80 5.94 21.56
CA GLY A 271 3.68 5.08 22.34
C GLY A 271 3.06 3.73 22.74
N ASN A 272 1.90 3.39 22.18
CA ASN A 272 1.10 2.21 22.53
C ASN A 272 1.23 1.08 21.50
N LEU A 273 2.31 1.09 20.71
CA LEU A 273 2.55 0.14 19.64
C LEU A 273 3.15 -1.15 20.20
N VAL A 274 2.53 -2.30 19.93
CA VAL A 274 3.06 -3.61 20.31
C VAL A 274 3.66 -4.30 19.08
N THR A 275 4.95 -4.59 19.13
CA THR A 275 5.65 -5.34 18.07
C THR A 275 5.20 -6.80 18.02
N ILE A 276 5.41 -7.47 16.88
CA ILE A 276 5.12 -8.91 16.78
C ILE A 276 5.99 -9.70 17.77
N ASP A 277 7.28 -9.36 17.87
CA ASP A 277 8.20 -9.99 18.84
C ASP A 277 7.77 -9.78 20.30
N GLU A 278 7.33 -8.58 20.68
CA GLU A 278 6.77 -8.32 22.01
C GLU A 278 5.56 -9.20 22.32
N TYR A 279 4.65 -9.35 21.36
CA TYR A 279 3.47 -10.19 21.54
C TYR A 279 3.86 -11.67 21.69
N LEU A 280 4.71 -12.17 20.78
CA LEU A 280 5.12 -13.58 20.72
C LEU A 280 6.00 -14.02 21.89
N ARG A 281 6.65 -13.10 22.60
CA ARG A 281 7.36 -13.42 23.85
C ARG A 281 6.44 -13.91 24.98
N GLY A 282 5.17 -13.52 24.98
CA GLY A 282 4.22 -13.85 26.05
C GLY A 282 3.02 -14.68 25.61
N HIS A 283 2.81 -14.85 24.31
CA HIS A 283 1.58 -15.41 23.74
C HIS A 283 1.87 -16.28 22.53
N SER A 284 1.00 -17.26 22.25
CA SER A 284 1.14 -18.08 21.05
C SER A 284 0.73 -17.32 19.78
N PRO A 285 1.34 -17.63 18.62
CA PRO A 285 0.88 -17.11 17.33
C PRO A 285 -0.60 -17.42 17.05
N ASP A 286 -1.05 -18.62 17.42
CA ASP A 286 -2.44 -19.05 17.26
C ASP A 286 -3.41 -18.21 18.08
N ALA A 287 -3.00 -17.72 19.26
CA ALA A 287 -3.83 -16.82 20.06
C ALA A 287 -4.08 -15.49 19.33
N LEU A 288 -3.07 -14.95 18.64
CA LEU A 288 -3.25 -13.74 17.82
C LEU A 288 -4.20 -13.98 16.64
N ARG A 289 -4.03 -15.11 15.95
CA ARG A 289 -4.92 -15.49 14.84
C ARG A 289 -6.36 -15.64 15.32
N LEU A 290 -6.59 -16.36 16.42
CA LEU A 290 -7.92 -16.53 17.01
C LEU A 290 -8.52 -15.20 17.46
N LEU A 291 -7.72 -14.30 18.03
CA LEU A 291 -8.16 -12.96 18.39
C LEU A 291 -8.66 -12.20 17.14
N ILE A 292 -7.88 -12.17 16.08
CA ILE A 292 -8.25 -11.50 14.81
C ILE A 292 -9.51 -12.14 14.20
N PHE A 293 -9.63 -13.47 14.24
CA PHE A 293 -10.79 -14.19 13.69
C PHE A 293 -12.03 -14.19 14.58
N SER A 294 -11.93 -13.76 15.84
CA SER A 294 -13.08 -13.63 16.75
C SER A 294 -14.06 -12.54 16.31
N GLY A 295 -13.57 -11.56 15.53
CA GLY A 295 -14.33 -10.49 14.94
C GLY A 295 -14.42 -10.60 13.41
N HIS A 296 -15.34 -9.85 12.83
CA HIS A 296 -15.37 -9.70 11.38
C HIS A 296 -14.20 -8.80 10.93
N TYR A 297 -13.40 -9.22 9.96
CA TYR A 297 -12.15 -8.54 9.55
C TYR A 297 -12.27 -7.02 9.28
N ARG A 298 -13.43 -6.57 8.81
CA ARG A 298 -13.78 -5.15 8.55
C ARG A 298 -14.04 -4.30 9.80
N LYS A 299 -14.20 -4.92 10.97
CA LYS A 299 -14.49 -4.23 12.24
C LYS A 299 -13.19 -4.04 13.02
N PRO A 300 -13.10 -2.98 13.85
CA PRO A 300 -12.03 -2.90 14.83
C PRO A 300 -12.02 -4.16 15.71
N VAL A 301 -10.82 -4.59 16.08
CA VAL A 301 -10.56 -5.71 16.98
C VAL A 301 -9.88 -5.16 18.22
#